data_AF-A0A3B8MYT1-F1
#
_entry.id   AF-A0A3B8MYT1-F1
#
_cell.length_a   1.000
_cell.length_b   1.000
_cell.length_c   1.000
_cell.angle_alpha   90.00
_cell.angle_beta   90.00
_cell.angle_gamma   90.00
#
_symmetry.space_group_name_H-M   'P 1'
#
loop_
_entity.id
_entity.type
_entity.pdbx_description
1 polymer ?
#
loop_
_entity_poly.entity_id
_entity_poly.type
_entity_poly.pdbx_seq_one_letter_code
_entity_poly.pdbx_strand_id
1 'polypeptide(L)'
;MVTLTASHIAYLIMILIILILLLMRKDIILPIILAIFLIGFLSTGNILKAVQILYTAIFVSGKRLWQIIVIISLIISMSKALDDIGADIIITKPFIKYLKTPTFSFWIIGFLTMFLSFFIWPAPAV
;
A
#
# COMPACT_ATOMS: atom_id res chain seq x y z
N MET A 1 -5.34 16.52 -25.80
CA MET A 1 -4.15 17.33 -25.46
C MET A 1 -4.29 17.76 -24.02
N VAL A 2 -3.46 17.26 -23.11
CA VAL A 2 -3.52 17.63 -21.69
C VAL A 2 -2.92 19.03 -21.56
N THR A 3 -3.76 20.05 -21.47
CA THR A 3 -3.29 21.40 -21.20
C THR A 3 -2.89 21.49 -19.73
N LEU A 4 -1.62 21.86 -19.46
CA LEU A 4 -1.15 22.12 -18.11
C LEU A 4 -1.86 23.35 -17.56
N THR A 5 -3.01 23.15 -16.93
CA THR A 5 -3.72 24.19 -16.18
C THR A 5 -2.94 24.52 -14.90
N ALA A 6 -3.04 25.76 -14.41
CA ALA A 6 -2.39 26.21 -13.16
C ALA A 6 -2.59 25.25 -11.97
N SER A 7 -3.72 24.53 -11.93
CA SER A 7 -4.02 23.52 -10.91
C SER A 7 -3.05 22.32 -10.92
N HIS A 8 -2.51 21.91 -12.08
CA HIS A 8 -1.55 20.80 -12.16
C HIS A 8 -0.19 21.18 -11.57
N ILE A 9 0.26 22.41 -11.80
CA ILE A 9 1.51 22.93 -11.23
C ILE A 9 1.36 23.10 -9.72
N ALA A 10 0.21 23.61 -9.26
CA ALA A 10 -0.10 23.71 -7.83
C ALA A 10 -0.13 22.34 -7.13
N TYR A 11 -0.68 21.31 -7.80
CA TYR A 11 -0.66 19.94 -7.29
C TYR A 11 0.76 19.40 -7.11
N LEU A 12 1.63 19.60 -8.12
CA LEU A 12 3.02 19.14 -8.09
C LEU A 12 3.82 19.80 -6.95
N ILE A 13 3.64 21.11 -6.74
CA ILE A 13 4.25 21.84 -5.63
C ILE A 13 3.78 21.29 -4.27
N MET A 14 2.48 21.05 -4.08
CA MET A 14 1.99 20.53 -2.80
C MET A 14 2.47 19.10 -2.52
N ILE A 15 2.59 18.24 -3.53
CA ILE A 15 3.22 16.92 -3.35
C ILE A 15 4.64 17.06 -2.87
N LEU A 16 5.42 17.95 -3.47
CA LEU A 16 6.82 18.15 -3.08
C LEU A 16 6.93 18.59 -1.61
N ILE A 17 6.06 19.52 -1.18
CA ILE A 17 5.97 19.97 0.22
C ILE A 17 5.64 18.80 1.15
N ILE A 18 4.65 17.98 0.79
CA ILE A 18 4.27 16.79 1.57
C ILE A 18 5.46 15.82 1.69
N LEU A 19 6.20 15.60 0.61
CA LEU A 19 7.32 14.67 0.56
C LEU A 19 8.50 15.16 1.44
N ILE A 20 8.78 16.46 1.41
CA ILE A 20 9.78 17.09 2.29
C ILE A 20 9.37 16.96 3.76
N LEU A 21 8.10 17.19 4.09
CA LEU A 21 7.63 17.06 5.48
C LEU A 21 7.67 15.61 5.98
N LEU A 22 7.43 14.64 5.10
CA LEU A 22 7.56 13.22 5.38
C LEU A 22 9.03 12.86 5.67
N LEU A 23 9.98 13.39 4.89
CA LEU A 23 11.42 13.26 5.15
C LEU A 23 11.82 13.86 6.51
N MET A 24 11.18 14.97 6.91
CA MET A 24 11.38 15.60 8.21
C MET A 24 10.65 14.88 9.37
N ARG A 25 9.96 13.76 9.11
CA ARG A 25 9.15 13.00 10.08
C ARG A 25 8.14 13.86 10.85
N LYS A 26 7.59 14.89 10.20
CA LYS A 26 6.57 15.78 10.80
C LYS A 26 5.16 15.32 10.44
N ASP A 27 4.18 15.75 11.23
CA ASP A 27 2.76 15.50 10.96
C ASP A 27 2.33 16.12 9.62
N ILE A 28 1.82 15.28 8.73
CA ILE A 28 1.51 15.63 7.33
C ILE A 28 0.03 16.05 7.16
N ILE A 29 -0.80 15.80 8.17
CA ILE A 29 -2.25 16.00 8.12
C ILE A 29 -2.59 17.45 7.79
N LEU A 30 -1.95 18.40 8.49
CA LEU A 30 -2.19 19.83 8.30
C LEU A 30 -1.81 20.31 6.87
N PRO A 31 -0.61 19.99 6.33
CA PRO A 31 -0.26 20.26 4.93
C PRO A 31 -1.23 19.67 3.90
N ILE A 32 -1.73 18.45 4.13
CA ILE A 32 -2.66 17.78 3.20
C ILE A 32 -3.99 18.53 3.14
N ILE A 33 -4.53 18.92 4.30
CA ILE A 33 -5.79 19.69 4.36
C ILE A 33 -5.61 21.02 3.61
N LEU A 34 -4.50 21.72 3.85
CA LEU A 34 -4.18 22.97 3.13
C LEU A 34 -4.02 22.74 1.63
N ALA A 35 -3.35 21.67 1.21
CA ALA A 35 -3.15 21.33 -0.20
C ALA A 35 -4.48 21.11 -0.93
N ILE A 36 -5.37 20.27 -0.37
CA ILE A 36 -6.67 19.98 -0.97
C ILE A 36 -7.51 21.25 -1.04
N PHE A 37 -7.46 22.08 0.00
CA PHE A 37 -8.15 23.36 0.02
C PHE A 37 -7.64 24.33 -1.07
N LEU A 38 -6.31 24.51 -1.18
CA LEU A 38 -5.69 25.37 -2.20
C LEU A 38 -6.02 24.89 -3.62
N ILE A 39 -5.91 23.59 -3.88
CA ILE A 39 -6.23 23.01 -5.19
C ILE A 39 -7.72 23.20 -5.50
N GLY A 40 -8.60 22.96 -4.53
CA GLY A 40 -10.04 23.17 -4.68
C GLY A 40 -10.41 24.64 -4.94
N PHE A 41 -9.74 25.57 -4.28
CA PHE A 41 -9.92 27.00 -4.48
C PHE A 41 -9.44 27.45 -5.87
N LEU A 42 -8.23 27.04 -6.28
CA LEU A 42 -7.67 27.36 -7.59
C LEU A 42 -8.47 26.74 -8.75
N SER A 43 -9.09 25.58 -8.53
CA SER A 43 -9.90 24.91 -9.55
C SER A 43 -11.28 25.51 -9.73
N THR A 44 -11.85 26.16 -8.71
CA THR A 44 -13.28 26.47 -8.69
C THR A 44 -13.61 27.95 -8.41
N GLY A 45 -12.66 28.72 -7.87
CA GLY A 45 -12.82 30.14 -7.55
C GLY A 45 -13.78 30.45 -6.40
N ASN A 46 -14.40 29.45 -5.78
CA ASN A 46 -15.39 29.61 -4.71
C ASN A 46 -15.00 28.79 -3.47
N ILE A 47 -14.95 29.48 -2.32
CA ILE A 47 -14.56 28.93 -1.01
C ILE A 47 -15.49 27.78 -0.59
N LEU A 48 -16.80 27.90 -0.85
CA LEU A 48 -17.78 26.90 -0.44
C LEU A 48 -17.55 25.56 -1.17
N LYS A 49 -17.22 25.63 -2.47
CA LYS A 49 -16.89 24.44 -3.27
C LYS A 49 -15.55 23.83 -2.86
N ALA A 50 -14.57 24.64 -2.44
CA ALA A 50 -13.29 24.14 -1.93
C ALA A 50 -13.47 23.28 -0.66
N VAL A 51 -14.33 23.69 0.27
CA VAL A 51 -14.65 22.89 1.47
C VAL A 51 -15.37 21.59 1.09
N GLN A 52 -16.29 21.64 0.13
CA GLN A 52 -16.98 20.44 -0.38
C GLN A 52 -16.00 19.43 -1.01
N ILE A 53 -14.99 19.90 -1.74
CA ILE A 53 -13.92 19.06 -2.30
C ILE A 53 -13.13 18.37 -1.19
N LEU A 54 -12.83 19.09 -0.11
CA LEU A 54 -12.11 18.56 1.05
C LEU A 54 -12.88 17.39 1.70
N TYR A 55 -14.18 17.56 1.93
CA TYR A 55 -15.04 16.50 2.45
C TYR A 55 -15.12 15.30 1.49
N THR A 56 -15.31 15.58 0.20
CA THR A 56 -15.38 14.53 -0.84
C THR A 56 -14.07 13.74 -0.92
N ALA A 57 -12.91 14.39 -0.78
CA ALA A 57 -11.62 13.74 -0.82
C ALA A 57 -11.45 12.73 0.34
N ILE A 58 -11.90 13.09 1.55
CA ILE A 58 -11.88 12.20 2.71
C ILE A 58 -12.81 11.00 2.48
N PHE A 59 -14.04 11.24 2.01
CA PHE A 59 -15.00 10.18 1.74
C PHE A 59 -14.52 9.19 0.65
N VAL A 60 -13.96 9.72 -0.44
CA VAL A 60 -13.40 8.91 -1.54
C VAL A 60 -12.21 8.08 -1.05
N SER A 61 -11.35 8.66 -0.23
CA SER A 61 -10.19 7.96 0.35
C SER A 61 -10.63 6.85 1.31
N GLY A 62 -11.63 7.11 2.16
CA GLY A 62 -12.22 6.11 3.04
C GLY A 62 -12.85 4.93 2.28
N LYS A 63 -13.56 5.19 1.19
CA LYS A 63 -14.11 4.14 0.34
C LYS A 63 -13.03 3.23 -0.26
N ARG A 64 -11.90 3.81 -0.68
CA ARG A 64 -10.76 3.04 -1.21
C ARG A 64 -10.12 2.13 -0.15
N LEU A 65 -10.01 2.60 1.10
CA LEU A 65 -9.53 1.77 2.20
C LEU A 65 -10.42 0.54 2.41
N TRP A 66 -11.74 0.70 2.27
CA TRP A 66 -12.65 -0.44 2.43
C TRP A 66 -12.36 -1.56 1.44
N GLN A 67 -12.15 -1.20 0.17
CA GLN A 67 -11.79 -2.16 -0.88
C GLN A 67 -10.48 -2.89 -0.54
N ILE A 68 -9.48 -2.18 -0.02
CA ILE A 68 -8.18 -2.76 0.35
C ILE A 68 -8.32 -3.74 1.53
N ILE A 69 -9.09 -3.37 2.57
CA ILE A 69 -9.29 -4.23 3.74
C ILE A 69 -9.98 -5.55 3.34
N VAL A 70 -11.00 -5.48 2.48
CA VAL A 70 -11.70 -6.68 1.97
C VAL A 70 -10.73 -7.60 1.24
N ILE A 71 -9.88 -7.04 0.36
CA ILE A 71 -8.88 -7.82 -0.38
C ILE A 71 -7.90 -8.51 0.58
N ILE A 72 -7.34 -7.77 1.55
CA ILE A 72 -6.38 -8.33 2.52
C ILE A 72 -7.04 -9.42 3.37
N SER A 73 -8.29 -9.20 3.82
CA SER A 73 -9.02 -10.19 4.61
C SER A 73 -9.26 -11.50 3.85
N LEU A 74 -9.56 -11.40 2.55
CA LEU A 74 -9.75 -12.55 1.68
C LEU A 74 -8.43 -13.31 1.48
N ILE A 75 -7.32 -12.60 1.25
CA ILE A 75 -6.01 -13.22 1.11
C ILE A 75 -5.60 -13.94 2.41
N ILE A 76 -5.80 -13.32 3.58
CA ILE A 76 -5.53 -13.98 4.88
C ILE A 76 -6.37 -15.25 5.04
N SER A 77 -7.66 -15.19 4.68
CA SER A 77 -8.55 -16.37 4.75
C SER A 77 -8.09 -17.49 3.82
N MET A 78 -7.62 -17.17 2.61
CA MET A 78 -7.07 -18.16 1.68
C MET A 78 -5.75 -18.75 2.19
N SER A 79 -4.85 -17.92 2.70
CA SER A 79 -3.60 -18.37 3.31
C SER A 79 -3.87 -19.31 4.49
N LYS A 80 -4.89 -19.02 5.30
CA LYS A 80 -5.32 -19.90 6.41
C LYS A 80 -5.92 -21.22 5.92
N ALA A 81 -6.72 -21.20 4.85
CA ALA A 81 -7.25 -22.43 4.26
C ALA A 81 -6.15 -23.31 3.64
N LEU A 82 -5.10 -22.72 3.06
CA LEU A 82 -3.93 -23.44 2.55
C LEU A 82 -3.12 -24.12 3.67
N ASP A 83 -2.95 -23.41 4.78
CA ASP A 83 -2.33 -23.91 6.01
C ASP A 83 -3.09 -25.14 6.56
N ASP A 84 -4.43 -25.07 6.64
CA ASP A 84 -5.27 -26.17 7.13
C ASP A 84 -5.19 -27.44 6.26
N ILE A 85 -4.86 -27.31 4.97
CA ILE A 85 -4.67 -28.44 4.04
C ILE A 85 -3.27 -29.08 4.19
N GLY A 86 -2.37 -28.47 4.96
CA GLY A 86 -0.97 -28.91 5.08
C GLY A 86 -0.16 -28.65 3.80
N ALA A 87 -0.54 -27.61 3.05
CA ALA A 87 0.12 -27.26 1.80
C ALA A 87 1.60 -26.90 2.03
N ASP A 88 1.92 -26.29 3.16
CA ASP A 88 3.28 -25.98 3.64
C ASP A 88 4.19 -27.23 3.67
N ILE A 89 3.68 -28.34 4.21
CA ILE A 89 4.40 -29.62 4.30
C ILE A 89 4.59 -30.21 2.90
N ILE A 90 3.55 -30.18 2.07
CA ILE A 90 3.57 -30.73 0.71
C ILE A 90 4.57 -29.97 -0.17
N ILE A 91 4.59 -28.64 -0.07
CA ILE A 91 5.50 -27.77 -0.82
C ILE A 91 6.95 -27.99 -0.38
N THR A 92 7.20 -28.22 0.91
CA THR A 92 8.56 -28.36 1.44
C THR A 92 9.14 -29.76 1.22
N LYS A 93 8.30 -30.80 1.15
CA LYS A 93 8.68 -32.22 1.00
C LYS A 93 9.71 -32.52 -0.10
N PRO A 94 9.60 -32.02 -1.35
CA PRO A 94 10.61 -32.28 -2.39
C PRO A 94 11.96 -31.61 -2.11
N PHE A 95 11.98 -30.53 -1.34
CA PHE A 95 13.20 -29.79 -1.05
C PHE A 95 14.03 -30.45 0.07
N ILE A 96 13.42 -31.22 0.97
CA ILE A 96 14.09 -31.95 2.06
C ILE A 96 15.28 -32.78 1.57
N LYS A 97 15.21 -33.37 0.37
CA LYS A 97 16.30 -34.15 -0.23
C LYS A 97 17.59 -33.34 -0.46
N TYR A 98 17.47 -32.02 -0.63
CA TYR A 98 18.57 -31.10 -0.90
C TYR A 98 19.14 -30.44 0.37
N LEU A 99 18.52 -30.66 1.54
CA LEU A 99 18.96 -30.13 2.84
C LEU A 99 20.04 -30.99 3.51
N LYS A 100 21.15 -31.25 2.81
CA LYS A 100 22.22 -32.13 3.33
C LYS A 100 23.33 -31.40 4.10
N THR A 101 23.57 -30.14 3.78
CA THR A 101 24.65 -29.32 4.36
C THR A 101 24.06 -28.05 4.98
N PRO A 102 24.50 -27.60 6.17
CA PRO A 102 23.94 -26.43 6.85
C PRO A 102 23.95 -25.15 6.00
N THR A 103 25.04 -24.87 5.29
CA THR A 103 25.14 -23.68 4.40
C THR A 103 24.14 -23.74 3.24
N PHE A 104 23.97 -24.90 2.60
CA PHE A 104 23.08 -25.05 1.45
C PHE A 104 21.60 -25.03 1.88
N SER A 105 21.31 -25.55 3.06
CA SER A 105 19.97 -25.54 3.65
C SER A 105 19.50 -24.12 3.97
N PHE A 106 20.38 -23.27 4.50
CA PHE A 106 20.07 -21.86 4.75
C PHE A 106 19.64 -21.13 3.47
N TRP A 107 20.39 -21.30 2.39
CA TRP A 107 20.08 -20.68 1.11
C TRP A 107 18.78 -21.22 0.49
N ILE A 108 18.57 -22.54 0.51
CA ILE A 108 17.35 -23.15 -0.04
C ILE A 108 16.11 -22.67 0.71
N ILE A 109 16.12 -22.72 2.04
CA ILE A 109 14.99 -22.28 2.85
C ILE A 109 14.74 -20.78 2.64
N GLY A 110 15.78 -19.95 2.63
CA GLY A 110 15.67 -18.50 2.39
C GLY A 110 15.08 -18.16 1.02
N PHE A 111 15.50 -18.85 -0.04
CA PHE A 111 14.89 -18.67 -1.35
C PHE A 111 13.45 -19.19 -1.39
N LEU A 112 13.18 -20.35 -0.79
CA LEU A 112 11.85 -20.94 -0.77
C LEU A 112 10.84 -20.02 -0.05
N THR A 113 11.20 -19.49 1.12
CA THR A 113 10.36 -18.55 1.88
C THR A 113 10.21 -17.20 1.16
N MET A 114 11.26 -16.70 0.49
CA MET A 114 11.18 -15.50 -0.35
C MET A 114 10.18 -15.67 -1.50
N PHE A 115 10.28 -16.78 -2.24
CA PHE A 115 9.34 -17.08 -3.34
C PHE A 115 7.92 -17.26 -2.82
N LEU A 116 7.72 -18.05 -1.74
CA LEU A 116 6.41 -18.24 -1.14
C LEU A 116 5.81 -16.93 -0.63
N SER A 117 6.62 -16.04 -0.03
CA SER A 117 6.16 -14.73 0.43
C SER A 117 5.67 -13.84 -0.71
N PHE A 118 6.33 -13.86 -1.88
CA PHE A 118 5.85 -13.10 -3.04
C PHE A 118 4.47 -13.54 -3.54
N PHE A 119 4.13 -14.82 -3.40
CA PHE A 119 2.84 -15.35 -3.83
C PHE A 119 1.77 -15.36 -2.72
N ILE A 120 2.16 -15.45 -1.44
CA ILE A 120 1.26 -15.78 -0.31
C ILE A 120 1.11 -14.60 0.70
N TRP A 121 1.62 -13.40 0.42
CA TRP A 121 1.51 -12.29 1.38
C TRP A 121 0.04 -11.93 1.72
N PRO A 122 -0.39 -11.90 3.03
CA PRO A 122 0.41 -11.95 4.25
C PRO A 122 0.22 -13.29 4.98
N ALA A 123 1.10 -14.25 4.73
CA ALA A 123 1.39 -15.24 5.76
C ALA A 123 2.50 -14.67 6.65
N PRO A 124 2.29 -14.58 7.98
CA PRO A 124 3.42 -14.61 8.87
C PRO A 124 4.00 -16.01 8.72
N ALA A 125 5.06 -16.13 7.92
CA ALA A 125 5.81 -17.36 7.81
C ALA A 125 6.55 -17.56 9.14
N VAL A 126 5.86 -18.19 10.10
CA VAL A 126 6.43 -18.80 11.30
C VAL A 126 5.81 -20.18 11.48
#